data_AF-A0A7R9YNG5-F1
#
_entry.id   AF-A0A7R9YNG5-F1
#
_cell.length_a   1.000
_cell.length_b   1.000
_cell.length_c   1.000
_cell.angle_alpha   90.00
_cell.angle_beta   90.00
_cell.angle_gamma   90.00
#
_symmetry.space_group_name_H-M   'P 1'
#
loop_
_entity.id
_entity.type
_entity.pdbx_description
1 polymer ?
#
loop_
_entity_poly.entity_id
_entity_poly.type
_entity_poly.pdbx_seq_one_letter_code
_entity_poly.pdbx_strand_id
1 'polypeptide(L)'
;QPPTKSMAGGRILAPYETLSVPGAAGNRLGRVHLCRCWSRDTCRWLVRAADASDGWGTDRHASVPTTDLEALAVPELRAWLARETRETLFPTLARLYGFAPAELHYMDLFVVRYTAERGADAQRGLRPHRDRSLLSFNVALSDPRAFDGGGTQIDALGGNAVRPRAQGDLVVHSGKLRHSGAPVTRGTRDLLVGFVGVHSPTVDLPFLRSLYAKLNVQGVERDLAILRRALRGGGGGADPDAGSHGRTGGAVDDDDAAVDGDGGGRG
;
A
#
# COMPACT_ATOMS: atom_id res chain seq x y z
N GLN A 1 -19.03 18.70 -13.00
CA GLN A 1 -17.77 18.93 -13.74
C GLN A 1 -16.62 18.28 -13.00
N PRO A 2 -15.66 17.65 -13.70
CA PRO A 2 -14.47 17.06 -13.08
C PRO A 2 -13.61 18.16 -12.43
N PRO A 3 -12.92 17.88 -11.32
CA PRO A 3 -12.04 18.86 -10.69
C PRO A 3 -10.89 19.26 -11.63
N THR A 4 -10.69 20.56 -11.79
CA THR A 4 -9.84 21.18 -12.83
C THR A 4 -8.44 21.58 -12.37
N LYS A 5 -8.10 21.48 -11.07
CA LYS A 5 -6.77 21.88 -10.59
C LYS A 5 -5.76 20.73 -10.66
N SER A 6 -4.80 20.86 -11.58
CA SER A 6 -3.48 20.23 -11.47
C SER A 6 -2.41 21.32 -11.57
N MET A 7 -1.39 21.23 -10.72
CA MET A 7 -0.16 22.01 -10.87
C MET A 7 0.62 21.41 -12.04
N ALA A 8 1.26 22.23 -12.88
CA ALA A 8 2.09 21.71 -13.96
C ALA A 8 3.22 20.85 -13.38
N GLY A 9 3.19 19.53 -13.63
CA GLY A 9 4.12 18.54 -13.08
C GLY A 9 3.42 17.54 -12.16
N GLY A 10 3.55 16.25 -12.46
CA GLY A 10 2.98 15.17 -11.63
C GLY A 10 3.40 15.28 -10.15
N ARG A 11 2.56 14.75 -9.25
CA ARG A 11 2.73 14.88 -7.80
C ARG A 11 2.98 13.52 -7.16
N ILE A 12 4.16 13.34 -6.57
CA ILE A 12 4.47 12.16 -5.75
C ILE A 12 4.02 12.44 -4.31
N LEU A 13 3.18 11.58 -3.74
CA LEU A 13 2.68 11.76 -2.38
C LEU A 13 3.69 11.25 -1.35
N ALA A 14 3.85 12.00 -0.26
CA ALA A 14 4.56 11.54 0.93
C ALA A 14 3.58 10.87 1.91
N PRO A 15 3.95 9.73 2.51
CA PRO A 15 3.13 9.13 3.55
C PRO A 15 3.18 9.98 4.82
N TYR A 16 2.02 10.24 5.43
CA TYR A 16 1.95 10.81 6.78
C TYR A 16 2.10 9.73 7.86
N GLU A 17 1.95 8.47 7.48
CA GLU A 17 2.09 7.30 8.35
C GLU A 17 2.52 6.09 7.52
N THR A 18 3.45 5.32 8.07
CA THR A 18 3.89 4.05 7.50
C THR A 18 3.93 3.01 8.61
N LEU A 19 3.17 1.95 8.44
CA LEU A 19 3.15 0.80 9.34
C LEU A 19 4.03 -0.29 8.73
N SER A 20 4.83 -0.96 9.56
CA SER A 20 5.69 -2.07 9.13
C SER A 20 5.19 -3.37 9.75
N VAL A 21 5.02 -4.39 8.92
CA VAL A 21 4.72 -5.73 9.37
C VAL A 21 5.91 -6.29 10.18
N PRO A 22 5.70 -6.76 11.41
CA PRO A 22 6.75 -7.42 12.21
C PRO A 22 7.40 -8.57 11.43
N GLY A 23 8.74 -8.63 11.45
CA GLY A 23 9.49 -9.69 10.75
C GLY A 23 9.66 -9.51 9.24
N ALA A 24 9.19 -8.39 8.68
CA ALA A 24 9.39 -7.98 7.29
C ALA A 24 10.32 -6.75 7.16
N ALA A 25 11.19 -6.51 8.14
CA ALA A 25 12.16 -5.42 8.10
C ALA A 25 13.00 -5.46 6.80
N GLY A 26 13.21 -4.31 6.18
CA GLY A 26 13.91 -4.19 4.88
C GLY A 26 13.07 -4.60 3.66
N ASN A 27 11.95 -5.32 3.82
CA ASN A 27 11.07 -5.68 2.72
C ASN A 27 9.99 -4.59 2.53
N ARG A 28 10.07 -3.84 1.43
CA ARG A 28 9.10 -2.77 1.12
C ARG A 28 7.67 -3.29 1.01
N LEU A 29 7.44 -4.53 0.57
CA LEU A 29 6.10 -5.12 0.49
C LEU A 29 5.47 -5.39 1.87
N GLY A 30 6.28 -5.41 2.94
CA GLY A 30 5.82 -5.48 4.33
C GLY A 30 5.35 -4.14 4.89
N ARG A 31 5.35 -3.07 4.11
CA ARG A 31 4.91 -1.73 4.54
C ARG A 31 3.49 -1.42 4.08
N VAL A 32 2.75 -0.74 4.96
CA VAL A 32 1.44 -0.15 4.68
C VAL A 32 1.58 1.36 4.81
N HIS A 33 1.27 2.10 3.75
CA HIS A 33 1.45 3.55 3.72
C HIS A 33 0.10 4.27 3.68
N LEU A 34 0.00 5.38 4.41
CA LEU A 34 -1.13 6.29 4.35
C LEU A 34 -0.69 7.67 3.86
N CYS A 35 -1.32 8.17 2.80
CA CYS A 35 -0.95 9.43 2.14
C CYS A 35 -2.17 10.36 1.99
N ARG A 36 -1.94 11.68 2.01
CA ARG A 36 -2.96 12.66 1.58
C ARG A 36 -3.02 12.68 0.06
N CYS A 37 -4.10 12.19 -0.54
CA CYS A 37 -4.20 12.06 -2.00
C CYS A 37 -5.14 13.12 -2.59
N TRP A 38 -6.44 13.04 -2.33
CA TRP A 38 -7.45 13.86 -3.01
C TRP A 38 -8.15 14.85 -2.10
N SER A 39 -8.73 15.88 -2.71
CA SER A 39 -9.63 16.81 -2.02
C SER A 39 -11.00 16.18 -1.80
N ARG A 40 -11.76 16.74 -0.86
CA ARG A 40 -13.15 16.34 -0.61
C ARG A 40 -14.04 16.51 -1.83
N ASP A 41 -13.83 17.56 -2.62
CA ASP A 41 -14.63 17.84 -3.81
C ASP A 41 -14.38 16.82 -4.93
N THR A 42 -13.12 16.38 -5.09
CA THR A 42 -12.78 15.27 -5.98
C THR A 42 -13.49 14.00 -5.56
N CYS A 43 -13.44 13.64 -4.27
CA CYS A 43 -14.11 12.44 -3.75
C CYS A 43 -15.64 12.51 -3.94
N ARG A 44 -16.26 13.65 -3.62
CA ARG A 44 -17.71 13.86 -3.82
C ARG A 44 -18.11 13.78 -5.29
N TRP A 45 -17.29 14.30 -6.19
CA TRP A 45 -17.53 14.18 -7.62
C TRP A 45 -17.44 12.71 -8.09
N LEU A 46 -16.42 11.97 -7.65
CA LEU A 46 -16.27 10.54 -7.93
C LEU A 46 -17.49 9.73 -7.48
N VAL A 47 -17.94 9.94 -6.24
CA VAL A 47 -19.12 9.24 -5.69
C VAL A 47 -20.37 9.58 -6.48
N ARG A 48 -20.61 10.86 -6.80
CA ARG A 48 -21.77 11.24 -7.63
C ARG A 48 -21.77 10.61 -9.02
N ALA A 49 -20.61 10.54 -9.66
CA ALA A 49 -20.48 9.91 -10.97
C ALA A 49 -20.69 8.39 -10.89
N ALA A 50 -20.24 7.75 -9.81
CA ALA A 50 -20.52 6.34 -9.55
C ALA A 50 -22.01 6.10 -9.26
N ASP A 51 -22.65 6.92 -8.42
CA ASP A 51 -24.07 6.80 -8.08
C ASP A 51 -25.00 7.01 -9.29
N ALA A 52 -24.59 7.85 -10.24
CA ALA A 52 -25.33 8.09 -11.48
C ALA A 52 -25.15 6.97 -12.53
N SER A 53 -24.24 6.02 -12.29
CA SER A 53 -24.01 4.88 -13.18
C SER A 53 -24.93 3.71 -12.85
N ASP A 54 -25.34 2.99 -13.88
CA ASP A 54 -26.08 1.72 -13.82
C ASP A 54 -25.18 0.49 -13.63
N GLY A 55 -23.85 0.66 -13.51
CA GLY A 55 -22.90 -0.45 -13.48
C GLY A 55 -22.64 -1.09 -12.11
N TRP A 56 -23.42 -0.76 -11.08
CA TRP A 56 -23.28 -1.38 -9.76
C TRP A 56 -23.71 -2.84 -9.80
N GLY A 57 -22.91 -3.72 -9.20
CA GLY A 57 -23.21 -5.15 -9.08
C GLY A 57 -22.62 -5.75 -7.81
N THR A 58 -22.93 -7.03 -7.56
CA THR A 58 -22.53 -7.74 -6.34
C THR A 58 -21.72 -9.02 -6.63
N ASP A 59 -21.35 -9.27 -7.88
CA ASP A 59 -20.78 -10.54 -8.34
C ASP A 59 -19.55 -10.40 -9.26
N ARG A 60 -18.99 -9.19 -9.41
CA ARG A 60 -17.80 -8.94 -10.26
C ARG A 60 -16.57 -9.78 -9.87
N HIS A 61 -16.38 -10.09 -8.58
CA HIS A 61 -15.26 -10.92 -8.11
C HIS A 61 -15.72 -12.26 -7.52
N ALA A 62 -15.55 -13.34 -8.28
CA ALA A 62 -16.05 -14.68 -7.93
C ALA A 62 -15.63 -15.21 -6.54
N SER A 63 -14.42 -14.92 -6.06
CA SER A 63 -13.95 -15.46 -4.78
C SER A 63 -14.34 -14.62 -3.57
N VAL A 64 -14.33 -13.29 -3.71
CA VAL A 64 -14.56 -12.34 -2.62
C VAL A 64 -15.41 -11.18 -3.15
N PRO A 65 -16.68 -11.44 -3.47
CA PRO A 65 -17.51 -10.44 -4.14
C PRO A 65 -17.72 -9.21 -3.26
N THR A 66 -17.78 -8.06 -3.93
CA THR A 66 -18.14 -6.78 -3.34
C THR A 66 -19.33 -6.16 -4.06
N THR A 67 -20.09 -5.33 -3.34
CA THR A 67 -21.01 -4.37 -3.97
C THR A 67 -20.17 -3.25 -4.56
N ASP A 68 -19.95 -3.32 -5.88
CA ASP A 68 -18.99 -2.47 -6.57
C ASP A 68 -19.35 -2.14 -8.02
N LEU A 69 -18.60 -1.18 -8.57
CA LEU A 69 -18.73 -0.63 -9.91
C LEU A 69 -17.35 -0.50 -10.55
N GLU A 70 -17.19 -0.98 -11.79
CA GLU A 70 -15.94 -0.78 -12.55
C GLU A 70 -15.73 0.71 -12.86
N ALA A 71 -14.74 1.33 -12.23
CA ALA A 71 -14.58 2.78 -12.28
C ALA A 71 -14.20 3.26 -13.68
N LEU A 72 -13.48 2.43 -14.45
CA LEU A 72 -13.12 2.75 -15.82
C LEU A 72 -14.32 2.59 -16.78
N ALA A 73 -15.35 1.81 -16.44
CA ALA A 73 -16.56 1.71 -17.27
C ALA A 73 -17.34 3.02 -17.30
N VAL A 74 -17.23 3.86 -16.26
CA VAL A 74 -17.84 5.19 -16.20
C VAL A 74 -17.02 6.20 -17.03
N PRO A 75 -17.55 6.74 -18.16
CA PRO A 75 -16.76 7.55 -19.09
C PRO A 75 -16.11 8.79 -18.45
N GLU A 76 -16.86 9.45 -17.56
CA GLU A 76 -16.41 10.67 -16.87
C GLU A 76 -15.25 10.38 -15.89
N LEU A 77 -15.27 9.21 -15.25
CA LEU A 77 -14.20 8.77 -14.35
C LEU A 77 -12.99 8.32 -15.15
N ARG A 78 -13.18 7.59 -16.25
CA ARG A 78 -12.11 7.00 -17.08
C ARG A 78 -11.04 8.02 -17.46
N ALA A 79 -11.44 9.15 -18.06
CA ALA A 79 -10.50 10.16 -18.53
C ALA A 79 -9.72 10.80 -17.37
N TRP A 80 -10.42 11.09 -16.27
CA TRP A 80 -9.81 11.70 -15.09
C TRP A 80 -8.85 10.72 -14.39
N LEU A 81 -9.26 9.46 -14.20
CA LEU A 81 -8.46 8.40 -13.58
C LEU A 81 -7.23 8.07 -14.42
N ALA A 82 -7.32 8.07 -15.74
CA ALA A 82 -6.16 7.86 -16.62
C ALA A 82 -5.08 8.93 -16.39
N ARG A 83 -5.50 10.19 -16.23
CA ARG A 83 -4.58 11.29 -15.89
C ARG A 83 -4.03 11.16 -14.47
N GLU A 84 -4.90 10.99 -13.49
CA GLU A 84 -4.52 10.87 -12.07
C GLU A 84 -3.57 9.70 -11.81
N THR A 85 -3.76 8.61 -12.55
CA THR A 85 -2.88 7.44 -12.50
C THR A 85 -1.47 7.77 -12.94
N ARG A 86 -1.34 8.45 -14.09
CA ARG A 86 -0.06 8.81 -14.69
C ARG A 86 0.68 9.88 -13.88
N GLU A 87 -0.07 10.85 -13.34
CA GLU A 87 0.50 12.03 -12.70
C GLU A 87 0.73 11.86 -11.19
N THR A 88 -0.05 11.00 -10.51
CA THR A 88 -0.01 10.88 -9.05
C THR A 88 0.13 9.43 -8.58
N LEU A 89 -0.83 8.55 -8.90
CA LEU A 89 -0.94 7.25 -8.24
C LEU A 89 0.24 6.33 -8.57
N PHE A 90 0.53 6.09 -9.84
CA PHE A 90 1.63 5.19 -10.21
C PHE A 90 3.00 5.74 -9.83
N PRO A 91 3.33 7.03 -10.05
CA PRO A 91 4.55 7.62 -9.52
C PRO A 91 4.72 7.43 -8.00
N THR A 92 3.63 7.59 -7.24
CA THR A 92 3.63 7.41 -5.79
C THR A 92 3.86 5.95 -5.40
N LEU A 93 3.07 5.01 -5.95
CA LEU A 93 3.21 3.58 -5.66
C LEU A 93 4.60 3.06 -6.03
N ALA A 94 5.09 3.44 -7.20
CA ALA A 94 6.41 3.09 -7.70
C ALA A 94 7.50 3.55 -6.71
N ARG A 95 7.44 4.82 -6.26
CA ARG A 95 8.39 5.35 -5.28
C ARG A 95 8.35 4.62 -3.94
N LEU A 96 7.16 4.33 -3.41
CA LEU A 96 7.00 3.69 -2.11
C LEU A 96 7.59 2.27 -2.11
N TYR A 97 7.33 1.51 -3.17
CA TYR A 97 7.69 0.09 -3.25
C TYR A 97 8.98 -0.22 -4.03
N GLY A 98 9.63 0.79 -4.62
CA GLY A 98 10.92 0.63 -5.31
C GLY A 98 10.81 0.09 -6.74
N PHE A 99 9.77 0.53 -7.46
CA PHE A 99 9.57 0.21 -8.88
C PHE A 99 9.66 1.47 -9.75
N ALA A 100 9.67 1.29 -11.07
CA ALA A 100 9.41 2.36 -12.02
C ALA A 100 7.90 2.45 -12.32
N PRO A 101 7.34 3.66 -12.58
CA PRO A 101 5.91 3.79 -12.88
C PRO A 101 5.45 2.96 -14.09
N ALA A 102 6.33 2.78 -15.08
CA ALA A 102 6.06 1.97 -16.27
C ALA A 102 5.99 0.45 -16.00
N GLU A 103 6.46 -0.02 -14.84
CA GLU A 103 6.32 -1.42 -14.43
C GLU A 103 4.93 -1.70 -13.83
N LEU A 104 4.15 -0.66 -13.51
CA LEU A 104 2.84 -0.79 -12.89
C LEU A 104 1.72 -0.79 -13.93
N HIS A 105 0.71 -1.61 -13.70
CA HIS A 105 -0.54 -1.59 -14.47
C HIS A 105 -1.73 -1.95 -13.59
N TYR A 106 -2.92 -1.46 -13.93
CA TYR A 106 -4.14 -1.91 -13.29
C TYR A 106 -4.49 -3.31 -13.76
N MET A 107 -4.74 -4.19 -12.79
CA MET A 107 -5.48 -5.42 -13.01
C MET A 107 -6.98 -5.17 -12.87
N ASP A 108 -7.37 -4.25 -11.98
CA ASP A 108 -8.74 -3.78 -11.79
C ASP A 108 -8.73 -2.41 -11.09
N LEU A 109 -9.76 -1.60 -11.32
CA LEU A 109 -9.98 -0.31 -10.68
C LEU A 109 -11.48 -0.05 -10.54
N PHE A 110 -11.97 -0.02 -9.31
CA PHE A 110 -13.40 -0.08 -9.04
C PHE A 110 -13.79 0.70 -7.79
N VAL A 111 -15.03 1.18 -7.76
CA VAL A 111 -15.62 1.83 -6.58
C VAL A 111 -16.37 0.77 -5.79
N VAL A 112 -16.10 0.68 -4.49
CA VAL A 112 -16.76 -0.26 -3.57
C VAL A 112 -17.61 0.51 -2.58
N ARG A 113 -18.79 -0.03 -2.26
CA ARG A 113 -19.68 0.49 -1.23
C ARG A 113 -19.87 -0.52 -0.10
N TYR A 114 -19.57 -0.08 1.12
CA TYR A 114 -19.99 -0.78 2.33
C TYR A 114 -21.03 0.04 3.09
N THR A 115 -22.15 -0.57 3.48
CA THR A 115 -23.23 0.12 4.20
C THR A 115 -23.69 -0.69 5.41
N ALA A 116 -24.02 0.03 6.49
CA ALA A 116 -24.73 -0.51 7.64
C ALA A 116 -26.25 -0.57 7.45
N GLU A 117 -26.77 -0.06 6.34
CA GLU A 117 -28.19 -0.18 5.99
C GLU A 117 -28.54 -1.62 5.64
N ARG A 118 -29.84 -1.94 5.68
CA ARG A 118 -30.35 -3.25 5.24
C ARG A 118 -30.83 -3.12 3.80
N GLY A 119 -30.60 -4.15 3.01
CA GLY A 119 -31.01 -4.21 1.60
C GLY A 119 -30.47 -5.47 0.96
N ALA A 120 -30.97 -5.80 -0.24
CA ALA A 120 -30.51 -6.97 -0.99
C ALA A 120 -29.02 -6.90 -1.30
N ASP A 121 -28.53 -5.70 -1.61
CA ASP A 121 -27.14 -5.45 -2.01
C ASP A 121 -26.27 -4.87 -0.87
N ALA A 122 -26.77 -4.92 0.37
CA ALA A 122 -26.09 -4.35 1.52
C ALA A 122 -24.92 -5.23 1.96
N GLN A 123 -23.71 -4.68 1.89
CA GLN A 123 -22.50 -5.32 2.36
C GLN A 123 -21.83 -4.46 3.44
N ARG A 124 -21.55 -5.01 4.63
CA ARG A 124 -20.93 -4.25 5.73
C ARG A 124 -19.41 -4.23 5.70
N GLY A 125 -18.80 -5.20 5.04
CA GLY A 125 -17.36 -5.39 5.01
C GLY A 125 -17.00 -6.59 4.15
N LEU A 126 -15.74 -7.00 4.20
CA LEU A 126 -15.23 -8.07 3.34
C LEU A 126 -14.41 -9.05 4.15
N ARG A 127 -14.71 -10.35 3.99
CA ARG A 127 -14.03 -11.42 4.71
C ARG A 127 -12.52 -11.42 4.46
N PRO A 128 -11.70 -11.98 5.37
CA PRO A 128 -10.26 -12.04 5.18
C PRO A 128 -9.81 -12.79 3.90
N HIS A 129 -8.88 -12.20 3.16
CA HIS A 129 -8.39 -12.69 1.88
C HIS A 129 -6.99 -12.12 1.55
N ARG A 130 -6.45 -12.51 0.40
CA ARG A 130 -5.30 -11.90 -0.25
C ARG A 130 -5.70 -11.58 -1.69
N ASP A 131 -5.11 -10.53 -2.25
CA ASP A 131 -5.41 -10.11 -3.60
C ASP A 131 -4.55 -10.86 -4.62
N ARG A 132 -5.05 -10.90 -5.85
CA ARG A 132 -4.31 -11.43 -6.98
C ARG A 132 -3.18 -10.48 -7.41
N SER A 133 -3.33 -9.18 -7.18
CA SER A 133 -2.30 -8.15 -7.42
C SER A 133 -1.10 -8.28 -6.48
N LEU A 134 0.03 -7.66 -6.86
CA LEU A 134 1.18 -7.51 -5.98
C LEU A 134 0.98 -6.35 -5.00
N LEU A 135 0.47 -5.23 -5.50
CA LEU A 135 0.11 -4.04 -4.73
C LEU A 135 -1.40 -3.83 -4.80
N SER A 136 -1.96 -3.35 -3.71
CA SER A 136 -3.36 -2.95 -3.62
C SER A 136 -3.45 -1.62 -2.91
N PHE A 137 -4.35 -0.77 -3.38
CA PHE A 137 -4.65 0.47 -2.68
C PHE A 137 -6.15 0.71 -2.58
N ASN A 138 -6.53 1.50 -1.59
CA ASN A 138 -7.84 2.11 -1.53
C ASN A 138 -7.72 3.61 -1.22
N VAL A 139 -8.61 4.42 -1.80
CA VAL A 139 -8.77 5.83 -1.45
C VAL A 139 -10.12 6.02 -0.77
N ALA A 140 -10.12 6.66 0.39
CA ALA A 140 -11.34 6.95 1.13
C ALA A 140 -12.21 7.97 0.38
N LEU A 141 -13.35 7.54 -0.18
CA LEU A 141 -14.27 8.46 -0.87
C LEU A 141 -15.30 9.06 0.08
N SER A 142 -15.62 8.41 1.19
CA SER A 142 -16.46 8.96 2.26
C SER A 142 -15.63 9.68 3.34
N ASP A 143 -16.23 10.66 4.03
CA ASP A 143 -15.65 11.24 5.25
C ASP A 143 -15.64 10.18 6.36
N PRO A 144 -14.48 9.87 6.99
CA PRO A 144 -14.41 8.92 8.10
C PRO A 144 -15.33 9.23 9.29
N ARG A 145 -15.85 10.47 9.40
CA ARG A 145 -16.83 10.87 10.42
C ARG A 145 -18.28 10.55 10.05
N ALA A 146 -18.54 10.24 8.78
CA ALA A 146 -19.89 9.94 8.29
C ALA A 146 -20.37 8.52 8.64
N PHE A 147 -19.45 7.61 8.97
CA PHE A 147 -19.72 6.21 9.29
C PHE A 147 -18.96 5.75 10.54
N ASP A 148 -19.45 4.68 11.17
CA ASP A 148 -18.75 4.02 12.28
C ASP A 148 -18.26 2.64 11.83
N GLY A 149 -17.24 2.11 12.52
CA GLY A 149 -16.56 0.89 12.08
C GLY A 149 -15.82 1.14 10.77
N GLY A 150 -15.62 0.13 9.92
CA GLY A 150 -14.84 0.26 8.68
C GLY A 150 -13.33 0.16 8.88
N GLY A 151 -12.56 0.45 7.83
CA GLY A 151 -11.10 0.33 7.80
C GLY A 151 -10.61 -0.93 7.07
N THR A 152 -9.29 -1.08 6.98
CA THR A 152 -8.62 -2.24 6.38
C THR A 152 -7.84 -2.97 7.46
N GLN A 153 -8.32 -4.13 7.87
CA GLN A 153 -7.66 -4.95 8.88
C GLN A 153 -6.57 -5.78 8.20
N ILE A 154 -5.31 -5.53 8.54
CA ILE A 154 -4.16 -6.31 8.07
C ILE A 154 -3.74 -7.26 9.19
N ASP A 155 -3.87 -8.57 8.98
CA ASP A 155 -3.68 -9.57 10.03
C ASP A 155 -2.28 -9.52 10.63
N ALA A 156 -1.28 -9.35 9.76
CA ALA A 156 0.12 -9.32 10.14
C ALA A 156 0.51 -8.14 11.04
N LEU A 157 -0.32 -7.08 11.13
CA LEU A 157 -0.08 -5.97 12.05
C LEU A 157 -0.58 -6.24 13.48
N GLY A 158 -1.39 -7.29 13.70
CA GLY A 158 -1.87 -7.72 15.02
C GLY A 158 -2.74 -6.71 15.81
N GLY A 159 -2.99 -5.52 15.25
CA GLY A 159 -3.68 -4.41 15.90
C GLY A 159 -5.01 -4.04 15.27
N ASN A 160 -5.46 -2.80 15.51
CA ASN A 160 -6.68 -2.27 14.94
C ASN A 160 -6.62 -2.13 13.41
N ALA A 161 -7.79 -2.07 12.78
CA ALA A 161 -7.90 -1.80 11.36
C ALA A 161 -7.21 -0.48 10.99
N VAL A 162 -6.46 -0.49 9.88
CA VAL A 162 -5.85 0.69 9.29
C VAL A 162 -6.95 1.61 8.78
N ARG A 163 -6.95 2.85 9.26
CA ARG A 163 -8.02 3.83 8.99
C ARG A 163 -7.44 5.11 8.40
N PRO A 164 -7.92 5.54 7.22
CA PRO A 164 -7.60 6.85 6.68
C PRO A 164 -8.05 7.97 7.64
N ARG A 165 -7.24 9.03 7.80
CA ARG A 165 -7.54 10.16 8.70
C ARG A 165 -8.53 11.15 8.12
N ALA A 166 -8.65 11.25 6.79
CA ALA A 166 -9.71 12.01 6.15
C ALA A 166 -10.17 11.40 4.82
N GLN A 167 -11.29 11.95 4.31
CA GLN A 167 -11.72 11.77 2.93
C GLN A 167 -10.60 12.18 1.97
N GLY A 168 -10.34 11.34 0.97
CA GLY A 168 -9.30 11.50 -0.03
C GLY A 168 -7.95 10.93 0.39
N ASP A 169 -7.81 10.37 1.59
CA ASP A 169 -6.58 9.68 1.98
C ASP A 169 -6.45 8.34 1.25
N LEU A 170 -5.23 8.06 0.79
CA LEU A 170 -4.81 6.83 0.13
C LEU A 170 -4.21 5.88 1.18
N VAL A 171 -4.62 4.61 1.16
CA VAL A 171 -3.97 3.51 1.88
C VAL A 171 -3.44 2.53 0.83
N VAL A 172 -2.15 2.23 0.89
CA VAL A 172 -1.53 1.24 -0.01
C VAL A 172 -0.78 0.18 0.78
N HIS A 173 -0.90 -1.06 0.34
CA HIS A 173 -0.24 -2.23 0.93
C HIS A 173 0.09 -3.26 -0.16
N SER A 174 0.88 -4.29 0.19
CA SER A 174 0.96 -5.45 -0.68
C SER A 174 -0.37 -6.20 -0.69
N GLY A 175 -0.84 -6.58 -1.87
CA GLY A 175 -1.99 -7.49 -2.04
C GLY A 175 -1.72 -8.90 -1.48
N LYS A 176 -0.47 -9.22 -1.15
CA LYS A 176 -0.08 -10.52 -0.58
C LYS A 176 -0.18 -10.59 0.95
N LEU A 177 -0.42 -9.46 1.61
CA LEU A 177 -0.77 -9.44 3.02
C LEU A 177 -2.23 -9.88 3.20
N ARG A 178 -2.48 -10.81 4.13
CA ARG A 178 -3.85 -11.20 4.44
C ARG A 178 -4.58 -10.04 5.11
N HIS A 179 -5.75 -9.70 4.58
CA HIS A 179 -6.50 -8.55 5.04
C HIS A 179 -8.00 -8.71 4.86
N SER A 180 -8.78 -7.87 5.56
CA SER A 180 -10.23 -7.81 5.49
C SER A 180 -10.76 -6.38 5.53
N GLY A 181 -11.97 -6.19 5.00
CA GLY A 181 -12.72 -4.95 5.18
C GLY A 181 -13.45 -5.01 6.51
N ALA A 182 -12.98 -4.25 7.51
CA ALA A 182 -13.61 -4.24 8.83
C ALA A 182 -15.06 -3.74 8.73
N PRO A 183 -16.02 -4.30 9.49
CA PRO A 183 -17.44 -4.02 9.29
C PRO A 183 -17.81 -2.55 9.56
N VAL A 184 -18.62 -1.97 8.67
CA VAL A 184 -19.32 -0.70 8.89
C VAL A 184 -20.55 -0.97 9.75
N THR A 185 -20.64 -0.25 10.86
CA THR A 185 -21.68 -0.43 11.89
C THR A 185 -22.74 0.67 11.85
N ARG A 186 -22.42 1.83 11.27
CA ARG A 186 -23.35 2.94 10.99
C ARG A 186 -22.94 3.65 9.71
N GLY A 187 -23.91 4.10 8.91
CA GLY A 187 -23.68 4.89 7.70
C GLY A 187 -23.11 4.08 6.52
N THR A 188 -22.55 4.81 5.55
CA THR A 188 -22.04 4.27 4.28
C THR A 188 -20.59 4.71 4.06
N ARG A 189 -19.76 3.75 3.63
CA ARG A 189 -18.34 3.90 3.36
C ARG A 189 -18.06 3.50 1.91
N ASP A 190 -17.79 4.51 1.09
CA ASP A 190 -17.37 4.38 -0.30
C ASP A 190 -15.84 4.51 -0.42
N LEU A 191 -15.25 3.68 -1.27
CA LEU A 191 -13.82 3.66 -1.57
C LEU A 191 -13.60 3.51 -3.07
N LEU A 192 -12.52 4.07 -3.58
CA LEU A 192 -11.93 3.59 -4.83
C LEU A 192 -10.87 2.54 -4.48
N VAL A 193 -10.91 1.37 -5.08
CA VAL A 193 -9.96 0.27 -4.89
C VAL A 193 -9.23 0.00 -6.19
N GLY A 194 -7.91 -0.15 -6.12
CA GLY A 194 -7.07 -0.48 -7.27
C GLY A 194 -6.21 -1.72 -7.00
N PHE A 195 -6.34 -2.71 -7.87
CA PHE A 195 -5.45 -3.85 -7.93
C PHE A 195 -4.34 -3.58 -8.93
N VAL A 196 -3.09 -3.56 -8.47
CA VAL A 196 -1.94 -3.17 -9.27
C VAL A 196 -0.98 -4.34 -9.46
N GLY A 197 -0.83 -4.75 -10.71
CA GLY A 197 0.17 -5.70 -11.15
C GLY A 197 1.51 -5.01 -11.37
N VAL A 198 2.60 -5.78 -11.24
CA VAL A 198 3.97 -5.30 -11.47
C VAL A 198 4.68 -6.21 -12.46
N HIS A 199 5.14 -5.63 -13.56
CA HIS A 199 5.99 -6.28 -14.56
C HIS A 199 7.43 -5.81 -14.35
N SER A 200 8.12 -6.44 -13.40
CA SER A 200 9.52 -6.15 -13.11
C SER A 200 10.33 -7.44 -13.05
N PRO A 201 11.57 -7.47 -13.58
CA PRO A 201 12.46 -8.62 -13.42
C PRO A 201 12.80 -8.91 -11.94
N THR A 202 12.60 -7.93 -11.05
CA THR A 202 12.77 -8.06 -9.60
C THR A 202 11.62 -8.81 -8.92
N VAL A 203 10.51 -9.09 -9.61
CA VAL A 203 9.36 -9.81 -9.03
C VAL A 203 9.39 -11.28 -9.48
N ASP A 204 9.26 -12.21 -8.54
CA ASP A 204 9.13 -13.64 -8.83
C ASP A 204 7.68 -13.98 -9.26
N LEU A 205 7.32 -13.58 -10.48
CA LEU A 205 6.00 -13.83 -11.05
C LEU A 205 5.64 -15.33 -11.14
N PRO A 206 6.55 -16.25 -11.54
CA PRO A 206 6.28 -17.69 -11.48
C PRO A 206 5.87 -18.17 -10.08
N PHE A 207 6.57 -17.71 -9.04
CA PHE A 207 6.19 -18.01 -7.66
C PHE A 207 4.81 -17.45 -7.32
N LEU A 208 4.54 -16.17 -7.56
CA LEU A 208 3.25 -15.55 -7.23
C LEU A 208 2.08 -16.21 -7.98
N ARG A 209 2.29 -16.69 -9.21
CA ARG A 209 1.30 -17.47 -9.98
C ARG A 209 1.10 -18.87 -9.43
N SER A 210 2.18 -19.51 -8.95
CA SER A 210 2.12 -20.85 -8.33
C SER A 210 1.39 -20.86 -6.97
N LEU A 211 1.22 -19.68 -6.37
CA LEU A 211 0.87 -19.54 -4.98
C LEU A 211 -0.60 -19.22 -4.78
N TYR A 212 -1.36 -20.27 -4.48
CA TYR A 212 -2.56 -20.22 -3.63
C TYR A 212 -2.69 -21.49 -2.76
N ALA A 213 -2.07 -22.62 -3.14
CA ALA A 213 -2.28 -23.91 -2.46
C ALA A 213 -1.04 -24.59 -1.83
N LYS A 214 0.19 -24.17 -2.16
CA LYS A 214 1.40 -25.01 -1.94
C LYS A 214 2.25 -24.69 -0.71
N LEU A 215 2.02 -23.58 0.00
CA LEU A 215 2.80 -23.25 1.21
C LEU A 215 2.19 -23.95 2.43
N ASN A 216 2.95 -24.84 3.07
CA ASN A 216 2.57 -25.53 4.30
C ASN A 216 2.89 -24.70 5.57
N VAL A 217 2.52 -23.41 5.55
CA VAL A 217 2.64 -22.48 6.69
C VAL A 217 1.32 -21.75 6.87
N GLN A 218 0.97 -21.42 8.10
CA GLN A 218 -0.33 -20.83 8.44
C GLN A 218 -0.19 -19.38 8.93
N GLY A 219 -1.31 -18.66 8.97
CA GLY A 219 -1.38 -17.31 9.56
C GLY A 219 -0.40 -16.31 8.96
N VAL A 220 0.20 -15.50 9.84
CA VAL A 220 1.13 -14.40 9.52
C VAL A 220 2.46 -14.91 8.94
N GLU A 221 2.94 -16.08 9.39
CA GLU A 221 4.17 -16.68 8.87
C GLU A 221 4.07 -16.97 7.36
N ARG A 222 2.87 -17.33 6.89
CA ARG A 222 2.60 -17.48 5.47
C ARG A 222 2.76 -16.18 4.71
N ASP A 223 2.29 -15.05 5.25
CA ASP A 223 2.47 -13.74 4.62
C ASP A 223 3.96 -13.42 4.50
N LEU A 224 4.71 -13.56 5.58
CA LEU A 224 6.15 -13.29 5.58
C LEU A 224 6.90 -14.17 4.58
N ALA A 225 6.57 -15.46 4.49
CA ALA A 225 7.16 -16.37 3.50
C ALA A 225 6.84 -15.93 2.06
N ILE A 226 5.61 -15.47 1.79
CA ILE A 226 5.23 -14.94 0.47
C ILE A 226 6.03 -13.67 0.16
N LEU A 227 6.06 -12.71 1.09
CA LEU A 227 6.72 -11.42 0.88
C LEU A 227 8.22 -11.57 0.62
N ARG A 228 8.91 -12.43 1.39
CA ARG A 228 10.36 -12.68 1.25
C ARG A 228 10.73 -13.23 -0.12
N ARG A 229 9.83 -13.99 -0.74
CA ARG A 229 10.07 -14.60 -2.05
C ARG A 229 9.46 -13.80 -3.21
N ALA A 230 8.49 -12.93 -2.95
CA ALA A 230 7.87 -12.10 -3.98
C ALA A 230 8.89 -11.22 -4.72
N LEU A 231 9.92 -10.72 -4.01
CA LEU A 231 11.03 -9.97 -4.58
C LEU A 231 12.26 -10.88 -4.74
N ARG A 232 12.86 -10.89 -5.92
CA ARG A 232 14.13 -11.56 -6.21
C ARG A 232 15.28 -10.76 -5.59
N GLY A 233 16.21 -11.45 -4.92
CA GLY A 233 17.40 -10.83 -4.35
C GLY A 233 17.18 -10.04 -3.06
N GLY A 234 16.03 -10.15 -2.40
CA GLY A 234 15.70 -9.45 -1.14
C GLY A 234 16.41 -9.97 0.13
N GLY A 235 17.56 -10.64 -0.02
CA GLY A 235 18.43 -11.01 1.09
C GLY A 235 19.54 -9.97 1.25
N GLY A 236 19.31 -8.95 2.09
CA GLY A 236 20.36 -8.02 2.53
C GLY A 236 20.80 -6.99 1.49
N GLY A 237 20.11 -5.86 1.41
CA GLY A 237 20.58 -4.66 0.72
C GLY A 237 20.42 -3.47 1.65
N ALA A 238 21.53 -2.82 1.97
CA ALA A 238 21.69 -1.77 2.96
C ALA A 238 20.65 -0.64 2.86
N ASP A 239 20.24 -0.16 4.03
CA ASP A 239 19.45 1.05 4.21
C ASP A 239 20.26 2.26 3.74
N PRO A 240 19.79 3.08 2.77
CA PRO A 240 20.48 4.29 2.38
C PRO A 240 20.45 5.39 3.46
N ASP A 241 19.71 5.22 4.57
CA ASP A 241 19.66 6.20 5.68
C ASP A 241 20.60 5.89 6.86
N ALA A 242 21.42 4.83 6.79
CA ALA A 242 22.44 4.56 7.81
C ALA A 242 23.75 5.30 7.50
N GLY A 243 23.78 6.62 7.66
CA GLY A 243 25.04 7.36 7.57
C GLY A 243 24.97 8.88 7.60
N SER A 244 24.89 9.47 8.80
CA SER A 244 25.67 10.67 9.08
C SER A 244 25.69 10.96 10.58
N HIS A 245 26.70 10.46 11.32
CA HIS A 245 27.20 11.15 12.51
C HIS A 245 28.74 11.17 12.44
N GLY A 246 29.23 12.36 12.04
CA GLY A 246 30.50 13.02 12.33
C GLY A 246 31.76 12.19 12.57
N ARG A 247 32.67 12.23 11.59
CA ARG A 247 34.09 12.42 11.90
C ARG A 247 34.30 13.87 12.32
N THR A 248 34.78 14.10 13.53
CA THR A 248 35.53 15.31 13.89
C THR A 248 36.96 14.89 14.15
N GLY A 249 37.89 15.44 13.38
CA GLY A 249 39.32 15.22 13.57
C GLY A 249 39.95 16.20 14.55
N GLY A 250 41.17 15.85 14.97
CA GLY A 250 42.30 16.79 15.02
C GLY A 250 42.67 17.43 16.36
N ALA A 251 43.73 16.87 16.95
CA ALA A 251 44.84 17.48 17.68
C ALA A 251 44.61 18.10 19.09
N VAL A 252 45.38 17.62 20.09
CA VAL A 252 46.38 18.38 20.87
C VAL A 252 47.49 17.41 21.36
N ASP A 253 48.72 17.92 21.35
CA ASP A 253 50.01 17.33 21.74
C ASP A 253 50.21 17.07 23.26
N ASP A 254 51.37 16.45 23.52
CA ASP A 254 52.29 16.57 24.66
C ASP A 254 52.45 15.38 25.65
N ASP A 255 53.72 14.94 25.68
CA ASP A 255 54.54 14.41 26.78
C ASP A 255 54.06 13.19 27.58
N ASP A 256 54.85 12.11 27.62
CA ASP A 256 56.06 12.06 28.44
C ASP A 256 56.77 10.68 28.34
N ALA A 257 58.03 10.66 28.75
CA ALA A 257 59.04 9.63 28.58
C ALA A 257 58.84 8.30 29.33
N ALA A 258 59.41 7.19 28.79
CA ALA A 258 60.33 6.27 29.48
C ALA A 258 60.71 5.08 28.56
N VAL A 259 61.95 5.01 28.05
CA VAL A 259 63.09 4.18 28.53
C VAL A 259 63.10 2.74 27.99
N ASP A 260 64.13 2.48 27.16
CA ASP A 260 64.99 1.30 26.96
C ASP A 260 64.37 -0.11 26.87
N GLY A 261 64.79 -1.03 26.00
CA GLY A 261 66.05 -1.17 25.28
C GLY A 261 66.46 -2.66 25.30
N ASP A 262 66.55 -3.23 24.10
CA ASP A 262 67.50 -4.26 23.64
C ASP A 262 67.53 -5.70 24.26
N GLY A 263 67.40 -6.69 23.36
CA GLY A 263 68.56 -7.51 23.00
C GLY A 263 68.83 -8.82 23.73
N GLY A 264 68.73 -9.93 22.98
CA GLY A 264 69.78 -10.96 22.95
C GLY A 264 69.62 -12.17 23.87
N GLY A 265 69.48 -13.35 23.26
CA GLY A 265 69.44 -14.63 23.97
C GLY A 265 70.81 -15.29 24.23
N ARG A 266 70.77 -16.38 25.01
CA ARG A 266 71.50 -17.66 24.89
C ARG A 266 71.46 -18.39 26.23
N GLY A 267 71.18 -19.70 26.19
CA GLY A 267 71.13 -20.61 27.33
C GLY A 267 70.27 -21.81 26.98
#